data_AF-A0A2S1LYF1-F1
#
_entry.id   AF-A0A2S1LYF1-F1
#
_cell.length_a   1.000
_cell.length_b   1.000
_cell.length_c   1.000
_cell.angle_alpha   90.00
_cell.angle_beta   90.00
_cell.angle_gamma   90.00
#
_symmetry.space_group_name_H-M   'P 1'
#
loop_
_entity.id
_entity.type
_entity.pdbx_description
1 polymer ?
#
loop_
_entity_poly.entity_id
_entity_poly.type
_entity_poly.pdbx_seq_one_letter_code
_entity_poly.pdbx_strand_id
1 'polypeptide(L)'
;MQDKNNLETSLNNLLHQNDSLREEKESLRKAKSYAEVLEKLKQVNYNTYSSVFDKSGGLESANMYFAHKGVLKAFASERLQNFQAINFCYKCGVKLVIEEGLEPRVARGGGDDLYGICVDYDDLTKTATVISIASSFECIVLSHNDVKSGDRLVVDESGLFKSINSKSSYMHAVALSSACEFKDKPGYYGTKVMLLSKTIASAS
;
A
#
# COMPACT_ATOMS: atom_id res chain seq x y z
N MET A 1 16.46 -38.65 45.80
CA MET A 1 16.24 -37.19 45.66
C MET A 1 16.98 -36.60 44.46
N GLN A 2 18.18 -37.06 44.10
CA GLN A 2 18.97 -36.59 42.96
C GLN A 2 18.24 -36.70 41.59
N ASP A 3 17.55 -37.82 41.34
CA ASP A 3 16.93 -38.08 40.03
C ASP A 3 15.74 -37.17 39.73
N LYS A 4 15.01 -36.73 40.76
CA LYS A 4 13.87 -35.80 40.62
C LYS A 4 14.34 -34.40 40.20
N ASN A 5 15.42 -33.90 40.79
CA ASN A 5 16.00 -32.61 40.40
C ASN A 5 16.58 -32.65 38.98
N ASN A 6 17.18 -33.78 38.58
CA ASN A 6 17.66 -33.96 37.20
C ASN A 6 16.51 -33.97 36.20
N LEU A 7 15.39 -34.64 36.54
CA LEU A 7 14.18 -34.65 35.72
C LEU A 7 13.55 -33.26 35.59
N GLU A 8 13.44 -32.50 36.67
CA GLU A 8 12.91 -31.12 36.66
C GLU A 8 13.79 -30.18 35.83
N THR A 9 15.12 -30.32 35.93
CA THR A 9 16.06 -29.55 35.10
C THR A 9 15.93 -29.90 33.62
N SER A 10 15.81 -31.18 33.29
CA SER A 10 15.55 -31.64 31.92
C SER A 10 14.22 -31.11 31.38
N LEU A 11 13.17 -31.10 32.20
CA LEU A 11 11.85 -30.62 31.80
C LEU A 11 11.86 -29.12 31.49
N ASN A 12 12.51 -28.31 32.31
CA ASN A 12 12.63 -26.88 32.09
C ASN A 12 13.42 -26.55 30.81
N ASN A 13 14.49 -27.32 30.54
CA ASN A 13 15.25 -27.18 29.31
C ASN A 13 14.42 -27.52 28.06
N LEU A 14 13.60 -28.58 28.13
CA LEU A 14 12.72 -28.99 27.03
C LEU A 14 11.59 -27.98 26.77
N LEU A 15 11.07 -27.33 27.82
CA LEU A 15 10.07 -26.27 27.70
C LEU A 15 10.65 -25.05 26.98
N HIS A 16 11.83 -24.61 27.40
CA HIS A 16 12.51 -23.47 26.76
C HIS A 16 12.86 -23.75 25.29
N GLN A 17 13.24 -24.99 24.96
CA GLN A 17 13.46 -25.38 23.56
C GLN A 17 12.17 -25.38 22.75
N ASN A 18 11.04 -25.79 23.34
CA ASN A 18 9.75 -25.76 22.67
C ASN A 18 9.29 -24.34 22.33
N ASP A 19 9.48 -23.39 23.24
CA ASP A 19 9.08 -22.00 23.01
C ASP A 19 9.92 -21.34 21.92
N SER A 20 11.24 -21.57 21.94
CA SER A 20 12.15 -21.11 20.88
C SER A 20 11.77 -21.68 19.50
N LEU A 21 11.45 -22.98 19.43
CA LEU A 21 11.00 -23.62 18.18
C LEU A 21 9.65 -23.10 17.68
N ARG A 22 8.76 -22.68 18.58
CA ARG A 22 7.47 -22.06 18.21
C ARG A 22 7.68 -20.71 17.54
N GLU A 23 8.53 -19.87 18.12
CA GLU A 23 8.88 -18.55 17.56
C GLU A 23 9.56 -18.70 16.18
N GLU A 24 10.51 -19.63 16.05
CA GLU A 24 11.17 -19.92 14.78
C GLU A 24 10.15 -20.39 13.72
N LYS A 25 9.23 -21.29 14.09
CA LYS A 25 8.16 -21.77 13.19
C LYS A 25 7.21 -20.66 12.75
N GLU A 26 6.90 -19.70 13.62
CA GLU A 26 6.11 -18.52 13.25
C GLU A 26 6.87 -17.58 12.31
N SER A 27 8.16 -17.36 12.54
CA SER A 27 9.00 -16.57 11.65
C SER A 27 9.10 -17.19 10.24
N LEU A 28 9.27 -18.52 10.18
CA LEU A 28 9.28 -19.31 8.95
C LEU A 28 7.92 -19.27 8.23
N ARG A 29 6.79 -19.32 8.95
CA ARG A 29 5.46 -19.16 8.35
C ARG A 29 5.27 -17.78 7.72
N LYS A 30 5.74 -16.71 8.37
CA LYS A 30 5.69 -15.35 7.82
C LYS A 30 6.58 -15.22 6.58
N ALA A 31 7.79 -15.76 6.62
CA ALA A 31 8.69 -15.79 5.46
C ALA A 31 8.14 -16.61 4.30
N LYS A 32 7.52 -17.77 4.58
CA LYS A 32 6.87 -18.62 3.57
C LYS A 32 5.66 -17.94 2.93
N SER A 33 4.84 -17.23 3.71
CA SER A 33 3.74 -16.41 3.19
C SER A 33 4.25 -15.32 2.23
N TYR A 34 5.34 -14.64 2.59
CA TYR A 34 5.97 -13.64 1.72
C TYR A 34 6.52 -14.27 0.43
N ALA A 35 7.15 -15.45 0.53
CA ALA A 35 7.66 -16.20 -0.61
C ALA A 35 6.54 -16.71 -1.54
N GLU A 36 5.41 -17.16 -0.99
CA GLU A 36 4.23 -17.60 -1.76
C GLU A 36 3.59 -16.41 -2.50
N VAL A 37 3.56 -15.22 -1.90
CA VAL A 37 3.12 -13.99 -2.60
C VAL A 37 4.07 -13.66 -3.75
N LEU A 38 5.39 -13.72 -3.53
CA LEU A 38 6.41 -13.54 -4.57
C LEU A 38 6.31 -14.58 -5.70
N GLU A 39 6.00 -15.83 -5.38
CA GLU A 39 5.86 -16.89 -6.37
C GLU A 39 4.60 -16.71 -7.21
N LYS A 40 3.47 -16.35 -6.58
CA LYS A 40 2.23 -15.98 -7.28
C LYS A 40 2.45 -14.79 -8.21
N LEU A 41 3.27 -13.81 -7.82
CA LEU A 41 3.64 -12.68 -8.68
C LEU A 41 4.50 -13.10 -9.90
N LYS A 42 5.28 -14.17 -9.80
CA LYS A 42 6.07 -14.74 -10.91
C LYS A 42 5.25 -15.60 -11.87
N GLN A 43 4.20 -16.27 -11.36
CA GLN A 43 3.33 -17.16 -12.16
C GLN A 43 2.28 -16.40 -13.00
N VAL A 44 2.06 -15.09 -12.76
CA VAL A 44 1.20 -14.26 -13.63
C VAL A 44 1.94 -14.00 -14.96
N ASN A 45 1.51 -14.74 -15.97
CA ASN A 45 2.01 -14.71 -17.34
C ASN A 45 1.96 -13.28 -17.93
N TYR A 46 3.12 -12.76 -18.36
CA TYR A 46 3.34 -11.37 -18.80
C TYR A 46 2.66 -10.96 -20.13
N ASN A 47 1.88 -11.84 -20.75
CA ASN A 47 1.48 -11.70 -22.16
C ASN A 47 -0.01 -11.48 -22.43
N THR A 48 -0.86 -11.24 -21.43
CA THR A 48 -2.29 -10.98 -21.70
C THR A 48 -2.71 -9.51 -21.66
N TYR A 49 -1.84 -8.58 -21.19
CA TYR A 49 -2.12 -7.13 -21.23
C TYR A 49 -0.83 -6.31 -21.42
N SER A 50 -0.49 -6.05 -22.69
CA SER A 50 0.82 -5.49 -23.11
C SER A 50 0.94 -3.96 -23.06
N SER A 51 0.00 -3.20 -22.49
CA SER A 51 -0.01 -1.73 -22.64
C SER A 51 -0.40 -0.95 -21.38
N VAL A 52 0.04 -1.41 -20.21
CA VAL A 52 -0.42 -0.85 -18.91
C VAL A 52 0.68 -0.06 -18.18
N PHE A 53 1.97 -0.37 -18.40
CA PHE A 53 3.13 0.48 -18.13
C PHE A 53 4.28 -0.01 -19.02
N ASP A 54 5.19 0.89 -19.43
CA ASP A 54 6.25 0.64 -20.40
C ASP A 54 7.05 -0.63 -20.10
N LYS A 55 7.26 -1.45 -21.13
CA LYS A 55 8.18 -2.60 -21.14
C LYS A 55 9.63 -2.15 -21.29
N SER A 56 10.05 -1.07 -20.63
CA SER A 56 11.49 -0.80 -20.47
C SER A 56 11.94 -1.45 -19.17
N GLY A 57 12.60 -2.59 -19.32
CA GLY A 57 13.28 -3.25 -18.21
C GLY A 57 14.27 -2.28 -17.57
N GLY A 58 14.15 -2.11 -16.26
CA GLY A 58 15.05 -1.29 -15.49
C GLY A 58 14.37 -0.82 -14.21
N LEU A 59 14.81 -1.36 -13.08
CA LEU A 59 14.62 -0.79 -11.75
C LEU A 59 15.40 0.54 -11.67
N GLU A 60 15.05 1.50 -12.50
CA GLU A 60 15.57 2.85 -12.41
C GLU A 60 14.38 3.79 -12.32
N SER A 61 14.28 4.42 -11.15
CA SER A 61 13.43 5.54 -10.80
C SER A 61 13.65 6.78 -11.70
N ALA A 62 14.20 6.66 -12.90
CA ALA A 62 14.78 7.77 -13.64
C ALA A 62 13.78 8.56 -14.51
N ASN A 63 12.55 8.08 -14.73
CA ASN A 63 11.62 8.69 -15.70
C ASN A 63 10.16 8.73 -15.21
N MET A 64 9.90 9.28 -14.03
CA MET A 64 8.53 9.43 -13.53
C MET A 64 7.92 10.78 -13.94
N TYR A 65 6.74 10.74 -14.55
CA TYR A 65 5.99 11.92 -14.98
C TYR A 65 4.64 11.97 -14.25
N PHE A 66 4.29 13.15 -13.78
CA PHE A 66 3.07 13.44 -13.07
C PHE A 66 1.85 13.31 -13.99
N ALA A 67 1.92 13.80 -15.22
CA ALA A 67 0.82 13.74 -16.19
C ALA A 67 0.51 12.33 -16.71
N HIS A 68 1.33 11.32 -16.42
CA HIS A 68 1.06 9.95 -16.84
C HIS A 68 -0.21 9.42 -16.16
N LYS A 69 -1.28 9.23 -16.95
CA LYS A 69 -2.48 8.47 -16.55
C LYS A 69 -2.05 7.06 -16.18
N GLY A 70 -2.06 6.75 -14.88
CA GLY A 70 -1.68 5.44 -14.38
C GLY A 70 -2.74 4.42 -14.78
N VAL A 71 -2.36 3.39 -15.54
CA VAL A 71 -3.29 2.30 -15.85
C VAL A 71 -3.25 1.29 -14.72
N LEU A 72 -4.42 0.99 -14.17
CA LEU A 72 -4.55 0.18 -12.95
C LEU A 72 -4.41 -1.30 -13.25
N LYS A 73 -3.53 -1.99 -12.54
CA LYS A 73 -3.60 -3.46 -12.43
C LYS A 73 -4.53 -3.80 -11.28
N ALA A 74 -5.83 -3.89 -11.58
CA ALA A 74 -6.83 -4.38 -10.64
C ALA A 74 -6.85 -5.92 -10.66
N PHE A 75 -6.70 -6.55 -9.50
CA PHE A 75 -7.08 -7.95 -9.33
C PHE A 75 -8.60 -7.99 -9.11
N ALA A 76 -9.33 -8.35 -10.16
CA ALA A 76 -10.78 -8.46 -10.24
C ALA A 76 -11.58 -7.12 -10.28
N SER A 77 -12.78 -7.20 -10.85
CA SER A 77 -13.68 -6.17 -11.37
C SER A 77 -14.23 -5.10 -10.40
N GLU A 78 -13.49 -4.65 -9.38
CA GLU A 78 -14.07 -3.83 -8.31
C GLU A 78 -13.69 -2.32 -8.34
N ARG A 79 -14.76 -1.49 -8.37
CA ARG A 79 -14.97 -0.27 -7.57
C ARG A 79 -14.19 1.01 -7.93
N LEU A 80 -13.92 1.26 -9.22
CA LEU A 80 -13.71 2.64 -9.68
C LEU A 80 -15.00 3.43 -9.54
N GLN A 81 -14.93 4.57 -8.86
CA GLN A 81 -16.07 5.46 -8.67
C GLN A 81 -15.69 6.88 -9.10
N ASN A 82 -16.59 7.53 -9.84
CA ASN A 82 -16.40 8.90 -10.28
C ASN A 82 -17.13 9.83 -9.33
N PHE A 83 -16.43 10.85 -8.84
CA PHE A 83 -16.98 11.87 -7.97
C PHE A 83 -16.66 13.26 -8.51
N GLN A 84 -17.54 14.20 -8.23
CA GLN A 84 -17.21 15.61 -8.37
C GLN A 84 -16.16 15.99 -7.32
N ALA A 85 -15.07 16.62 -7.76
CA ALA A 85 -13.97 17.00 -6.90
C ALA A 85 -14.05 18.48 -6.53
N ILE A 86 -13.92 18.78 -5.23
CA ILE A 86 -13.89 20.16 -4.73
C ILE A 86 -12.61 20.86 -5.17
N ASN A 87 -11.49 20.13 -5.16
CA ASN A 87 -10.17 20.62 -5.53
C ASN A 87 -9.38 19.55 -6.27
N PHE A 88 -8.28 19.95 -6.91
CA PHE A 88 -7.38 19.03 -7.60
C PHE A 88 -6.82 17.98 -6.64
N CYS A 89 -7.06 16.70 -6.93
CA CYS A 89 -6.73 15.59 -6.04
C CYS A 89 -6.01 14.42 -6.76
N TYR A 90 -5.42 14.67 -7.93
CA TYR A 90 -4.81 13.60 -8.69
C TYR A 90 -3.63 12.93 -7.98
N LYS A 91 -3.57 11.58 -8.03
CA LYS A 91 -2.53 10.72 -7.43
C LYS A 91 -2.43 10.82 -5.89
N CYS A 92 -3.44 11.33 -5.19
CA CYS A 92 -3.40 11.45 -3.73
C CYS A 92 -4.59 10.77 -3.06
N GLY A 93 -4.51 10.65 -1.74
CA GLY A 93 -5.66 10.29 -0.92
C GLY A 93 -6.79 11.30 -1.03
N VAL A 94 -8.01 10.80 -0.95
CA VAL A 94 -9.23 11.59 -0.91
C VAL A 94 -10.14 11.17 0.22
N LYS A 95 -10.93 12.13 0.69
CA LYS A 95 -12.05 11.94 1.62
C LYS A 95 -13.37 12.25 0.93
N LEU A 96 -14.45 11.65 1.42
CA LEU A 96 -15.80 12.02 1.01
C LEU A 96 -16.22 13.32 1.71
N VAL A 97 -16.90 14.18 0.97
CA VAL A 97 -17.56 15.37 1.47
C VAL A 97 -19.04 15.23 1.17
N ILE A 98 -19.82 15.11 2.23
CA ILE A 98 -21.27 14.90 2.18
C ILE A 98 -21.92 16.16 2.75
N GLU A 99 -22.74 16.83 1.93
CA GLU A 99 -23.48 18.03 2.28
C GLU A 99 -24.97 17.77 2.03
N GLU A 100 -25.84 18.31 2.88
CA GLU A 100 -27.28 18.08 2.77
C GLU A 100 -27.83 18.58 1.41
N GLY A 101 -28.57 17.71 0.71
CA GLY A 101 -29.19 18.02 -0.57
C GLY A 101 -28.25 18.02 -1.77
N LEU A 102 -26.97 17.62 -1.61
CA LEU A 102 -26.00 17.50 -2.70
C LEU A 102 -25.51 16.06 -2.87
N GLU A 103 -25.12 15.73 -4.10
CA GLU A 103 -24.43 14.47 -4.40
C GLU A 103 -23.08 14.42 -3.67
N PRO A 104 -22.63 13.24 -3.19
CA PRO A 104 -21.33 13.09 -2.55
C PRO A 104 -20.19 13.58 -3.44
N ARG A 105 -19.30 14.37 -2.85
CA ARG A 105 -18.10 14.90 -3.51
C ARG A 105 -16.84 14.34 -2.87
N VAL A 106 -15.71 14.57 -3.52
CA VAL A 106 -14.40 14.26 -2.95
C VAL A 106 -13.52 15.48 -2.83
N ALA A 107 -12.73 15.50 -1.76
CA ALA A 107 -11.65 16.45 -1.58
C ALA A 107 -10.37 15.72 -1.21
N ARG A 108 -9.23 16.35 -1.47
CA ARG A 108 -7.94 15.84 -0.99
C ARG A 108 -7.97 15.63 0.53
N GLY A 109 -7.50 14.47 0.99
CA GLY A 109 -7.59 14.08 2.40
C GLY A 109 -6.97 12.72 2.69
N GLY A 110 -6.85 12.39 3.97
CA GLY A 110 -6.38 11.10 4.45
C GLY A 110 -6.49 11.00 5.97
N GLY A 111 -5.58 10.28 6.61
CA GLY A 111 -5.73 9.95 8.03
C GLY A 111 -6.99 9.13 8.27
N ASP A 112 -7.77 9.51 9.28
CA ASP A 112 -9.01 8.83 9.68
C ASP A 112 -10.15 9.02 8.66
N ASP A 113 -10.09 10.08 7.84
CA ASP A 113 -11.09 10.40 6.83
C ASP A 113 -10.78 9.79 5.45
N LEU A 114 -9.76 8.93 5.34
CA LEU A 114 -9.34 8.36 4.07
C LEU A 114 -10.44 7.46 3.48
N TYR A 115 -11.01 7.89 2.35
CA TYR A 115 -12.00 7.12 1.61
C TYR A 115 -11.36 6.25 0.52
N GLY A 116 -10.41 6.83 -0.20
CA GLY A 116 -9.85 6.21 -1.40
C GLY A 116 -8.66 6.98 -1.95
N ILE A 117 -8.13 6.50 -3.07
CA ILE A 117 -7.06 7.16 -3.80
C ILE A 117 -7.62 7.61 -5.15
N CYS A 118 -7.39 8.88 -5.49
CA CYS A 118 -7.73 9.41 -6.81
C CYS A 118 -6.64 9.04 -7.80
N VAL A 119 -7.04 8.33 -8.86
CA VAL A 119 -6.14 7.70 -9.84
C VAL A 119 -6.32 8.24 -11.26
N ASP A 120 -7.37 9.03 -11.49
CA ASP A 120 -7.53 9.90 -12.65
C ASP A 120 -8.28 11.17 -12.24
N TYR A 121 -8.00 12.26 -12.94
CA TYR A 121 -8.64 13.55 -12.72
C TYR A 121 -8.88 14.24 -14.05
N ASP A 122 -10.15 14.47 -14.38
CA ASP A 122 -10.53 15.28 -15.53
C ASP A 122 -10.66 16.74 -15.10
N ASP A 123 -9.74 17.57 -15.60
CA ASP A 123 -9.67 18.99 -15.25
C ASP A 123 -10.82 19.81 -15.85
N LEU A 124 -11.42 19.35 -16.95
CA LEU A 124 -12.54 20.03 -17.60
C LEU A 124 -13.83 19.86 -16.80
N THR A 125 -14.16 18.61 -16.43
CA THR A 125 -15.41 18.28 -15.71
C THR A 125 -15.25 18.25 -14.20
N LYS A 126 -14.02 18.45 -13.69
CA LYS A 126 -13.66 18.31 -12.27
C LYS A 126 -14.04 16.94 -11.71
N THR A 127 -13.99 15.90 -12.55
CA THR A 127 -14.33 14.54 -12.16
C THR A 127 -13.07 13.82 -11.69
N ALA A 128 -13.11 13.32 -10.46
CA ALA A 128 -12.08 12.45 -9.89
C ALA A 128 -12.52 10.99 -10.01
N THR A 129 -11.66 10.15 -10.59
CA THR A 129 -11.83 8.70 -10.55
C THR A 129 -11.08 8.15 -9.35
N VAL A 130 -11.83 7.56 -8.43
CA VAL A 130 -11.36 7.12 -7.12
C VAL A 130 -11.45 5.60 -7.01
N ILE A 131 -10.40 4.99 -6.46
CA ILE A 131 -10.41 3.60 -6.02
C ILE A 131 -10.52 3.60 -4.50
N SER A 132 -11.49 2.85 -3.99
CA SER A 132 -11.64 2.64 -2.55
C SER A 132 -10.43 1.90 -1.96
N ILE A 133 -10.04 2.26 -0.73
CA ILE A 133 -9.00 1.55 0.04
C ILE A 133 -9.38 0.10 0.39
N ALA A 134 -10.63 -0.29 0.16
CA ALA A 134 -11.08 -1.67 0.31
C ALA A 134 -10.53 -2.61 -0.77
N SER A 135 -9.85 -2.09 -1.79
CA SER A 135 -9.27 -2.85 -2.90
C SER A 135 -7.74 -2.83 -2.84
N SER A 136 -7.10 -3.95 -3.14
CA SER A 136 -5.64 -4.03 -3.29
C SER A 136 -5.25 -3.72 -4.73
N PHE A 137 -4.32 -2.79 -4.94
CA PHE A 137 -3.85 -2.44 -6.28
C PHE A 137 -2.47 -1.77 -6.26
N GLU A 138 -1.79 -1.79 -7.40
CA GLU A 138 -0.55 -1.05 -7.59
C GLU A 138 -0.82 0.27 -8.32
N CYS A 139 -0.21 1.35 -7.86
CA CYS A 139 -0.25 2.65 -8.55
C CYS A 139 0.95 3.52 -8.18
N ILE A 140 1.12 4.63 -8.90
CA ILE A 140 2.03 5.71 -8.54
C ILE A 140 1.22 6.81 -7.86
N VAL A 141 1.62 7.16 -6.65
CA VAL A 141 0.96 8.16 -5.79
C VAL A 141 1.91 9.28 -5.43
N LEU A 142 1.36 10.43 -5.05
CA LEU A 142 2.11 11.51 -4.41
C LEU A 142 2.60 11.07 -3.03
N SER A 143 3.88 11.27 -2.75
CA SER A 143 4.50 10.90 -1.49
C SER A 143 5.41 11.99 -0.96
N HIS A 144 5.83 11.85 0.29
CA HIS A 144 7.00 12.57 0.80
C HIS A 144 8.27 12.06 0.10
N ASN A 145 9.30 12.89 0.10
CA ASN A 145 10.56 12.64 -0.62
C ASN A 145 11.50 11.65 0.11
N ASP A 146 11.21 11.35 1.37
CA ASP A 146 12.00 10.48 2.23
C ASP A 146 11.55 9.01 2.17
N VAL A 147 10.46 8.71 1.46
CA VAL A 147 9.95 7.35 1.28
C VAL A 147 10.95 6.48 0.52
N LYS A 148 11.24 5.30 1.07
CA LYS A 148 12.15 4.32 0.49
C LYS A 148 11.40 3.06 0.07
N SER A 149 11.96 2.36 -0.92
CA SER A 149 11.46 1.04 -1.31
C SER A 149 11.40 0.09 -0.11
N GLY A 150 10.27 -0.58 0.07
CA GLY A 150 9.99 -1.46 1.21
C GLY A 150 9.36 -0.79 2.42
N ASP A 151 9.28 0.55 2.45
CA ASP A 151 8.64 1.28 3.54
C ASP A 151 7.15 0.93 3.65
N ARG A 152 6.68 0.88 4.90
CA ARG A 152 5.25 0.86 5.20
C ARG A 152 4.74 2.29 5.13
N LEU A 153 3.60 2.50 4.48
CA LEU A 153 3.08 3.83 4.21
C LEU A 153 1.67 4.02 4.79
N VAL A 154 1.42 5.22 5.29
CA VAL A 154 0.06 5.74 5.55
C VAL A 154 -0.17 6.97 4.69
N VAL A 155 -1.44 7.31 4.53
CA VAL A 155 -1.85 8.54 3.86
C VAL A 155 -2.11 9.58 4.93
N ASP A 156 -1.39 10.69 4.91
CA ASP A 156 -1.57 11.77 5.87
C ASP A 156 -2.85 12.60 5.58
N GLU A 157 -3.16 13.55 6.47
CA GLU A 157 -4.33 14.42 6.35
C GLU A 157 -4.34 15.24 5.04
N SER A 158 -3.16 15.47 4.46
CA SER A 158 -3.02 16.15 3.17
C SER A 158 -3.17 15.20 1.98
N GLY A 159 -3.45 13.92 2.18
CA GLY A 159 -3.55 12.93 1.12
C GLY A 159 -2.20 12.46 0.56
N LEU A 160 -1.07 12.79 1.19
CA LEU A 160 0.25 12.32 0.76
C LEU A 160 0.63 11.04 1.46
N PHE A 161 1.36 10.18 0.75
CA PHE A 161 1.91 8.97 1.34
C PHE A 161 3.19 9.28 2.11
N LYS A 162 3.21 8.91 3.39
CA LYS A 162 4.37 9.06 4.27
C LYS A 162 4.81 7.72 4.84
N SER A 163 6.12 7.59 5.05
CA SER A 163 6.70 6.42 5.73
C SER A 163 6.30 6.41 7.20
N ILE A 164 6.06 5.22 7.75
CA ILE A 164 5.81 5.01 9.17
C ILE A 164 6.86 4.08 9.77
N ASN A 165 7.12 4.26 11.07
CA ASN A 165 7.99 3.35 11.80
C ASN A 165 7.33 1.96 11.96
N SER A 166 8.16 0.96 12.23
CA SER A 166 7.74 -0.45 12.37
C SER A 166 6.77 -0.72 13.53
N LYS A 167 6.51 0.26 14.40
CA LYS A 167 5.63 0.15 15.57
C LYS A 167 4.17 0.52 15.27
N SER A 168 3.86 1.09 14.10
CA SER A 168 2.47 1.37 13.72
C SER A 168 1.67 0.07 13.58
N SER A 169 0.49 0.03 14.20
CA SER A 169 -0.43 -1.12 14.14
C SER A 169 -1.13 -1.26 12.79
N TYR A 170 -1.08 -0.24 11.92
CA TYR A 170 -1.71 -0.24 10.61
C TYR A 170 -0.83 0.42 9.55
N MET A 171 -1.09 0.06 8.29
CA MET A 171 -0.52 0.68 7.09
C MET A 171 -1.55 0.63 5.96
N HIS A 172 -1.53 1.59 5.05
CA HIS A 172 -2.39 1.62 3.87
C HIS A 172 -1.71 0.99 2.64
N ALA A 173 -0.39 1.09 2.56
CA ALA A 173 0.37 0.60 1.42
C ALA A 173 1.80 0.21 1.79
N VAL A 174 2.47 -0.46 0.87
CA VAL A 174 3.91 -0.70 0.89
C VAL A 174 4.55 -0.05 -0.32
N ALA A 175 5.69 0.62 -0.11
CA ALA A 175 6.48 1.21 -1.18
C ALA A 175 7.16 0.13 -2.04
N LEU A 176 6.87 0.12 -3.33
CA LEU A 176 7.54 -0.72 -4.34
C LEU A 176 8.74 -0.01 -5.00
N SER A 177 8.87 1.30 -4.78
CA SER A 177 10.01 2.11 -5.19
C SER A 177 10.35 3.12 -4.10
N SER A 178 11.53 3.73 -4.15
CA SER A 178 11.78 4.96 -3.40
C SER A 178 11.05 6.14 -4.07
N ALA A 179 10.85 7.22 -3.32
CA ALA A 179 10.31 8.45 -3.85
C ALA A 179 11.21 9.03 -4.94
N CYS A 180 10.58 9.53 -6.00
CA CYS A 180 11.23 10.21 -7.10
C CYS A 180 10.47 11.48 -7.45
N GLU A 181 11.18 12.57 -7.72
CA GLU A 181 10.58 13.81 -8.19
C GLU A 181 10.03 13.63 -9.62
N PHE A 182 8.83 14.15 -9.87
CA PHE A 182 8.23 14.11 -11.20
C PHE A 182 8.90 15.11 -12.14
N LYS A 183 9.29 14.67 -13.33
CA LYS A 183 10.03 15.50 -14.30
C LYS A 183 9.26 16.71 -14.82
N ASP A 184 7.98 16.55 -15.04
CA ASP A 184 7.02 17.56 -15.51
C ASP A 184 6.36 18.33 -14.36
N LYS A 185 6.70 18.03 -13.10
CA LYS A 185 6.16 18.72 -11.94
C LYS A 185 7.17 18.82 -10.79
N PRO A 186 8.15 19.75 -10.88
CA PRO A 186 9.14 19.97 -9.84
C PRO A 186 8.53 20.27 -8.48
N GLY A 187 9.17 19.81 -7.41
CA GLY A 187 8.70 19.90 -6.03
C GLY A 187 7.68 18.82 -5.63
N TYR A 188 7.19 18.02 -6.58
CA TYR A 188 6.29 16.91 -6.30
C TYR A 188 7.02 15.59 -6.48
N TYR A 189 6.87 14.72 -5.49
CA TYR A 189 7.47 13.40 -5.48
C TYR A 189 6.37 12.36 -5.59
N GLY A 190 6.67 11.27 -6.25
CA GLY A 190 5.82 10.11 -6.15
C GLY A 190 6.57 8.82 -5.97
N THR A 191 5.79 7.83 -5.60
CA THR A 191 6.27 6.51 -5.23
C THR A 191 5.35 5.50 -5.86
N LYS A 192 5.93 4.43 -6.42
CA LYS A 192 5.15 3.25 -6.79
C LYS A 192 4.78 2.51 -5.51
N VAL A 193 3.50 2.27 -5.29
CA VAL A 193 2.99 1.62 -4.08
C VAL A 193 2.12 0.42 -4.42
N MET A 194 2.07 -0.54 -3.50
CA MET A 194 1.04 -1.56 -3.43
C MET A 194 0.10 -1.20 -2.28
N LEU A 195 -1.11 -0.77 -2.61
CA LEU A 195 -2.18 -0.55 -1.65
C LEU A 195 -2.74 -1.89 -1.20
N LEU A 196 -3.01 -1.99 0.11
CA LEU A 196 -3.43 -3.23 0.75
C LEU A 196 -4.87 -3.07 1.22
N SER A 197 -5.74 -3.92 0.69
CA SER A 197 -7.11 -4.01 1.18
C SER A 197 -7.13 -4.62 2.58
N LYS A 198 -7.65 -3.83 3.52
CA LYS A 198 -8.17 -4.18 4.84
C LYS A 198 -7.25 -3.98 6.04
N THR A 199 -7.88 -3.34 7.02
CA THR A 199 -7.49 -3.08 8.40
C THR A 199 -6.92 -4.31 9.09
N ILE A 200 -5.74 -4.16 9.69
CA ILE A 200 -5.29 -5.03 10.77
C ILE A 200 -6.20 -4.69 11.96
N ALA A 201 -7.37 -5.32 12.03
CA ALA A 201 -8.08 -5.42 13.29
C ALA A 201 -7.17 -6.26 14.20
N SER A 202 -6.57 -5.62 15.21
CA SER A 202 -6.06 -6.35 16.36
C SER A 202 -7.24 -7.12 16.94
N ALA A 203 -7.16 -8.45 16.90
CA ALA A 203 -8.10 -9.32 17.57
C ALA A 203 -8.18 -8.93 19.05
N SER A 204 -9.36 -8.48 19.48
CA SER A 204 -9.77 -8.41 20.87
C SER A 204 -10.04 -9.80 21.41
#